data_AF-A0A3D4ZLS7-F1
#
_entry.id   AF-A0A3D4ZLS7-F1
#
_cell.length_a   1.000
_cell.length_b   1.000
_cell.length_c   1.000
_cell.angle_alpha   90.00
_cell.angle_beta   90.00
_cell.angle_gamma   90.00
#
_symmetry.space_group_name_H-M   'P 1'
#
loop_
_entity.id
_entity.type
_entity.pdbx_description
1 polymer ?
#
loop_
_entity_poly.entity_id
_entity_poly.type
_entity_poly.pdbx_seq_one_letter_code
_entity_poly.pdbx_strand_id
1 'polypeptide(L)'
;MFSSHSLLSLNRLLNHRNLVVASNFEKTLSERLVTSRNRGVKERDIYVLNASRMPSVLVEVGFLTNEEDARNLVSPQYRQRVAQALATAIELCL
;
A
#
# COMPACT_ATOMS: atom_id res chain seq x y z
N MET A 1 5.15 -7.24 24.26
CA MET A 1 3.86 -7.28 23.54
C MET A 1 3.75 -8.43 22.51
N PHE A 2 4.72 -9.34 22.38
CA PHE A 2 4.65 -10.47 21.42
C PHE A 2 4.94 -11.85 22.05
N SER A 3 4.98 -11.95 23.38
CA SER A 3 5.40 -13.17 24.09
C SER A 3 4.32 -14.26 24.19
N SER A 4 3.08 -13.99 23.79
CA SER A 4 1.93 -14.89 23.94
C SER A 4 1.46 -15.56 22.64
N HIS A 5 2.08 -15.28 21.49
CA HIS A 5 1.66 -15.81 20.19
C HIS A 5 2.66 -16.81 19.61
N SER A 6 2.15 -17.94 19.09
CA SER A 6 2.94 -18.81 18.23
C SER A 6 3.29 -18.09 16.92
N LEU A 7 4.39 -18.48 16.25
CA LEU A 7 4.81 -17.88 14.98
C LEU A 7 3.70 -17.93 13.92
N LEU A 8 2.96 -19.03 13.85
CA LEU A 8 1.82 -19.17 12.93
C LEU A 8 0.68 -18.19 13.26
N SER A 9 0.36 -18.02 14.55
CA SER A 9 -0.70 -17.10 14.97
C SER A 9 -0.32 -15.63 14.75
N LEU A 10 0.96 -15.29 14.98
CA LEU A 10 1.49 -13.96 14.72
C LEU A 10 1.48 -13.65 13.23
N ASN A 11 1.94 -14.59 12.39
CA ASN A 11 1.95 -14.41 10.94
C ASN A 11 0.52 -14.20 10.40
N ARG A 12 -0.45 -15.02 10.84
CA ARG A 12 -1.87 -14.85 10.47
C ARG A 12 -2.42 -13.48 10.90
N LEU A 13 -2.10 -13.05 12.13
CA LEU A 13 -2.52 -11.73 12.63
C LEU A 13 -1.93 -10.59 11.78
N LEU A 14 -0.64 -10.65 11.48
CA LEU A 14 0.03 -9.64 10.68
C LEU A 14 -0.54 -9.59 9.26
N ASN A 15 -0.78 -10.74 8.61
CA ASN A 15 -1.39 -10.77 7.28
C ASN A 15 -2.81 -10.20 7.28
N HIS A 16 -3.61 -10.51 8.29
CA HIS A 16 -4.94 -9.92 8.43
C HIS A 16 -4.86 -8.39 8.59
N ARG A 17 -3.93 -7.90 9.41
CA ARG A 17 -3.72 -6.45 9.56
C ARG A 17 -3.17 -5.80 8.29
N ASN A 18 -2.31 -6.49 7.53
CA ASN A 18 -1.83 -6.00 6.23
C ASN A 18 -3.01 -5.77 5.28
N LEU A 19 -3.99 -6.67 5.24
CA LEU A 19 -5.18 -6.51 4.41
C LEU A 19 -6.01 -5.29 4.82
N VAL A 20 -6.20 -5.04 6.12
CA VAL A 20 -6.92 -3.85 6.60
C VAL A 20 -6.20 -2.57 6.17
N VAL A 21 -4.88 -2.50 6.37
CA VAL A 21 -4.07 -1.34 5.94
C VAL A 21 -4.12 -1.19 4.42
N ALA A 22 -4.00 -2.28 3.66
CA ALA A 22 -4.03 -2.26 2.20
C ALA A 22 -5.36 -1.74 1.65
N SER A 23 -6.49 -2.15 2.23
CA SER A 23 -7.82 -1.67 1.85
C SER A 23 -8.00 -0.17 2.11
N ASN A 24 -7.48 0.35 3.23
CA ASN A 24 -7.49 1.79 3.50
C ASN A 24 -6.68 2.56 2.45
N PHE A 25 -5.48 2.09 2.12
CA PHE A 25 -4.65 2.67 1.08
C PHE A 25 -5.31 2.63 -0.29
N GLU A 26 -5.89 1.49 -0.68
CA GLU A 26 -6.57 1.31 -1.96
C GLU A 26 -7.76 2.27 -2.11
N LYS A 27 -8.59 2.41 -1.06
CA LYS A 27 -9.69 3.37 -1.04
C LYS A 27 -9.19 4.81 -1.17
N THR A 28 -8.24 5.24 -0.32
CA THR A 28 -7.72 6.61 -0.34
C THR A 28 -7.06 6.96 -1.67
N LEU A 29 -6.27 6.05 -2.24
CA LEU A 29 -5.62 6.26 -3.53
C LEU A 29 -6.65 6.34 -4.67
N SER A 30 -7.68 5.50 -4.65
CA SER A 30 -8.75 5.54 -5.66
C SER A 30 -9.54 6.85 -5.63
N GLU A 31 -9.80 7.39 -4.44
CA GLU A 31 -10.50 8.67 -4.27
C GLU A 31 -9.63 9.86 -4.70
N ARG A 32 -8.31 9.83 -4.43
CA ARG A 32 -7.41 10.97 -4.69
C ARG A 32 -6.70 10.94 -6.03
N LEU A 33 -6.59 9.78 -6.66
CA LEU A 33 -5.93 9.57 -7.95
C LEU A 33 -6.93 9.06 -8.99
N VAL A 34 -8.06 9.76 -9.14
CA VAL A 34 -9.20 9.38 -10.01
C VAL A 34 -8.80 9.09 -11.47
N THR A 35 -7.72 9.70 -11.97
CA THR A 35 -7.21 9.47 -13.33
C THR A 35 -6.43 8.16 -13.48
N SER A 36 -6.05 7.51 -12.38
CA SER A 36 -5.29 6.26 -12.39
C SER A 36 -6.22 5.07 -12.18
N ARG A 37 -6.04 4.00 -12.95
CA ARG A 37 -6.86 2.79 -12.84
C ARG A 37 -6.57 2.05 -11.52
N ASN A 38 -7.58 1.88 -10.68
CA ASN A 38 -7.49 1.00 -9.51
C ASN A 38 -7.36 -0.48 -9.95
N ARG A 39 -6.34 -1.17 -9.39
CA ARG A 39 -6.02 -2.59 -9.68
C ARG A 39 -6.25 -3.52 -8.48
N GLY A 40 -6.80 -2.99 -7.39
CA GLY A 40 -7.14 -3.70 -6.17
C GLY A 40 -5.93 -4.13 -5.33
N VAL A 41 -6.23 -4.60 -4.12
CA VAL A 41 -5.26 -5.20 -3.20
C VAL A 41 -4.86 -6.60 -3.70
N LYS A 42 -3.58 -6.93 -3.56
CA LYS A 42 -3.03 -8.23 -3.94
C LYS A 42 -2.14 -8.79 -2.85
N GLU A 43 -2.44 -10.01 -2.42
CA GLU A 43 -1.54 -10.78 -1.56
C GLU A 43 -0.44 -11.40 -2.41
N ARG A 44 0.82 -11.18 -2.03
CA ARG A 44 2.01 -11.65 -2.75
C ARG A 44 3.12 -11.99 -1.76
N ASP A 45 3.91 -13.00 -2.12
CA ASP A 45 5.11 -13.39 -1.39
C ASP A 45 6.25 -12.41 -1.74
N ILE A 46 6.35 -11.33 -0.96
CA ILE A 46 7.34 -10.26 -1.16
C ILE A 46 8.20 -10.18 0.10
N TYR A 47 9.51 -10.32 -0.08
CA TYR A 47 10.48 -10.37 1.01
C TYR A 47 10.31 -9.25 2.05
N VAL A 48 10.16 -7.99 1.60
CA VAL A 48 10.03 -6.84 2.52
C VAL A 48 8.76 -6.88 3.36
N LEU A 49 7.67 -7.45 2.83
CA LEU A 49 6.42 -7.60 3.57
C LEU A 49 6.53 -8.75 4.59
N ASN A 50 7.18 -9.85 4.21
CA ASN A 50 7.38 -11.01 5.07
C ASN A 50 8.36 -10.75 6.22
N ALA A 51 9.38 -9.93 5.96
CA ALA A 51 10.39 -9.55 6.96
C ALA A 51 9.88 -8.48 7.95
N SER A 52 8.74 -7.85 7.66
CA SER A 52 8.17 -6.82 8.53
C SER A 52 7.58 -7.40 9.81
N ARG A 53 7.90 -6.78 10.95
CA ARG A 53 7.38 -7.16 12.28
C ARG A 53 6.14 -6.34 12.70
N MET A 54 5.60 -5.56 11.76
CA MET A 54 4.45 -4.68 11.92
C MET A 54 3.59 -4.72 10.64
N PRO A 55 2.32 -4.28 10.68
CA PRO A 55 1.51 -4.18 9.48
C PRO A 55 2.24 -3.37 8.39
N SER A 56 2.28 -3.90 7.18
CA SER A 56 3.04 -3.31 6.07
C SER A 56 2.35 -3.57 4.73
N VAL A 57 2.52 -2.63 3.80
CA VAL A 57 1.96 -2.68 2.45
C VAL A 57 3.01 -2.17 1.45
N LEU A 58 2.96 -2.70 0.23
CA LEU A 58 3.74 -2.19 -0.90
C LEU A 58 2.77 -1.60 -1.90
N VAL A 59 3.00 -0.34 -2.29
CA VAL A 59 2.13 0.39 -3.22
C VAL A 59 2.85 0.57 -4.55
N GLU A 60 2.27 0.01 -5.61
CA GLU A 60 2.66 0.30 -6.99
C GLU A 60 1.86 1.51 -7.49
N VAL A 61 2.52 2.65 -7.70
CA VAL A 61 1.85 3.92 -8.02
C VAL A 61 1.69 4.19 -9.53
N GLY A 62 2.19 3.29 -10.39
CA GLY A 62 2.10 3.37 -11.84
C GLY A 62 3.08 2.42 -12.53
N PHE A 63 2.90 2.20 -13.83
CA PHE A 63 3.76 1.34 -14.65
C PHE A 63 4.68 2.15 -15.57
N LEU A 64 6.00 2.02 -15.43
CA LEU A 64 6.95 2.67 -16.34
C LEU A 64 6.84 2.16 -17.80
N THR A 65 6.31 0.95 -17.99
CA THR A 65 6.04 0.36 -19.31
C THR A 65 4.75 0.86 -19.95
N ASN A 66 3.91 1.59 -19.21
CA ASN A 66 2.74 2.28 -19.76
C ASN A 66 3.11 3.75 -19.97
N GLU A 67 2.99 4.25 -21.20
CA GLU A 67 3.44 5.60 -21.53
C GLU A 67 2.73 6.71 -20.75
N GLU A 68 1.43 6.52 -20.44
CA GLU A 68 0.65 7.50 -19.69
C GLU A 68 1.11 7.57 -18.23
N ASP A 69 1.26 6.42 -17.59
CA ASP A 69 1.81 6.32 -16.24
C ASP A 69 3.24 6.87 -16.17
N ALA A 70 4.10 6.54 -17.14
CA ALA A 70 5.47 7.05 -17.20
C ALA A 70 5.52 8.58 -17.27
N ARG A 71 4.67 9.21 -18.09
CA ARG A 71 4.52 10.68 -18.16
C ARG A 71 4.02 11.26 -16.83
N ASN A 72 3.08 10.59 -16.17
CA ASN A 72 2.62 11.00 -14.85
C ASN A 72 3.74 10.90 -13.80
N LEU A 73 4.51 9.81 -13.78
CA LEU A 73 5.56 9.57 -12.78
C LEU A 73 6.71 10.60 -12.87
N VAL A 74 6.98 11.16 -14.05
CA VAL A 74 7.97 12.25 -14.21
C VAL A 74 7.40 13.63 -13.83
N SER A 75 6.07 13.81 -13.73
CA SER A 75 5.46 15.06 -13.30
C SER A 75 5.62 15.31 -11.79
N PRO A 76 6.22 16.44 -11.37
CA PRO A 76 6.28 16.82 -9.96
C PRO A 76 4.89 16.96 -9.31
N GLN A 77 3.91 17.48 -10.05
CA GLN A 77 2.54 17.66 -9.56
C GLN A 77 1.84 16.31 -9.32
N TYR A 78 2.03 15.33 -10.20
CA TYR A 78 1.53 13.98 -9.98
C TYR A 78 2.19 13.33 -8.76
N ARG A 79 3.53 13.37 -8.66
CA ARG A 79 4.24 12.83 -7.49
C ARG A 79 3.79 13.48 -6.18
N GLN A 80 3.52 14.78 -6.18
CA GLN A 80 3.02 15.47 -4.99
C GLN A 80 1.61 14.98 -4.60
N ARG A 81 0.71 14.77 -5.56
CA ARG A 81 -0.62 14.19 -5.31
C ARG A 81 -0.54 12.78 -4.74
N VAL A 82 0.33 11.95 -5.30
CA VAL A 82 0.58 10.58 -4.79
C VAL A 82 1.10 10.63 -3.35
N ALA A 83 2.10 11.47 -3.07
CA ALA A 83 2.66 11.62 -1.73
C ALA A 83 1.60 12.07 -0.70
N GLN A 84 0.76 13.04 -1.05
CA GLN A 84 -0.34 13.49 -0.20
C GLN A 84 -1.39 12.39 0.04
N ALA A 85 -1.71 11.60 -0.99
CA ALA A 85 -2.64 10.49 -0.84
C ALA A 85 -2.09 9.39 0.07
N LEU A 86 -0.79 9.05 -0.07
CA LEU A 86 -0.12 8.10 0.82
C LEU A 86 -0.07 8.61 2.26
N ALA A 87 0.25 9.89 2.47
CA ALA A 87 0.26 10.49 3.80
C ALA A 87 -1.12 10.42 4.48
N THR A 88 -2.19 10.79 3.76
CA THR A 88 -3.55 10.67 4.28
C THR A 88 -3.92 9.21 4.59
N ALA A 89 -3.52 8.25 3.74
CA ALA A 89 -3.79 6.84 4.02
C ALA A 89 -3.09 6.34 5.29
N ILE A 90 -1.86 6.81 5.55
CA ILE A 90 -1.12 6.53 6.79
C ILE A 90 -1.86 7.10 7.99
N GLU A 91 -2.29 8.36 7.93
CA GLU A 91 -3.03 9.03 9.02
C GLU A 91 -4.32 8.29 9.41
N LEU A 92 -5.01 7.67 8.44
CA LEU A 92 -6.20 6.85 8.69
C LEU A 92 -5.91 5.47 9.32
N CYS A 93 -4.62 5.08 9.38
CA CYS A 93 -4.19 3.78 9.92
C CYS A 93 -3.52 3.89 11.30
N LEU A 94 -3.33 5.10 11.83
CA LEU A 94 -2.84 5.37 13.18
C LEU A 94 -3.98 5.20 14.20
#